data_AF-A0A9D5PRE6-F1
#
_entry.id   AF-A0A9D5PRE6-F1
#
_cell.length_a   1.000
_cell.length_b   1.000
_cell.length_c   1.000
_cell.angle_alpha   90.00
_cell.angle_beta   90.00
_cell.angle_gamma   90.00
#
_symmetry.space_group_name_H-M   'P 1'
#
loop_
_entity.id
_entity.type
_entity.pdbx_description
1 polymer ?
#
loop_
_entity_poly.entity_id
_entity_poly.type
_entity_poly.pdbx_seq_one_letter_code
_entity_poly.pdbx_strand_id
1 'polypeptide(L)'
;MRLIDADSLKLDIDLSKGATVVDMALSVIKAVQEAPTADVTEVVRCKDCKWWENGKDYTPYCNHWGNMMTDTQADDYCSYGERKMRGNERKQDILRPL
;
A
#
# COMPACT_ATOMS: atom_id res chain seq x y z
N MET A 1 2.00 8.38 3.95
CA MET A 1 1.51 9.24 2.84
C MET A 1 0.01 9.41 3.03
N ARG A 2 -0.56 10.61 2.82
CA ARG A 2 -2.02 10.81 2.84
C ARG A 2 -2.55 10.48 1.45
N LEU A 3 -3.54 9.59 1.39
CA LEU A 3 -4.23 9.22 0.15
C LEU A 3 -5.62 9.86 0.17
N ILE A 4 -6.04 10.40 -0.98
CA ILE A 4 -7.35 11.05 -1.16
C ILE A 4 -8.15 10.24 -2.17
N ASP A 5 -9.46 10.20 -1.96
CA ASP A 5 -10.38 9.63 -2.93
C ASP A 5 -10.62 10.66 -4.04
N ALA A 6 -10.15 10.35 -5.24
CA ALA A 6 -10.25 11.24 -6.39
C ALA A 6 -11.71 11.41 -6.85
N ASP A 7 -12.55 10.39 -6.67
CA ASP A 7 -13.95 10.42 -7.09
C ASP A 7 -14.77 11.35 -6.18
N SER A 8 -14.31 11.53 -4.94
CA SER A 8 -14.92 12.42 -3.95
C SER A 8 -14.40 13.87 -4.03
N LEU A 9 -13.42 14.16 -4.89
CA LEU A 9 -12.80 15.48 -4.97
C LEU A 9 -13.74 16.49 -5.63
N LYS A 10 -14.04 17.58 -4.94
CA LYS A 10 -14.85 18.69 -5.46
C LYS A 10 -13.98 19.91 -5.69
N LEU A 11 -14.03 20.44 -6.91
CA LEU A 11 -13.24 21.60 -7.33
C LEU A 11 -14.19 22.76 -7.67
N ASP A 12 -14.31 23.69 -6.75
CA ASP A 12 -15.00 24.97 -6.97
C ASP A 12 -13.97 26.00 -7.43
N ILE A 13 -13.75 26.04 -8.74
CA ILE A 13 -12.83 27.00 -9.36
C ILE A 13 -13.61 28.27 -9.71
N ASP A 14 -13.19 29.39 -9.11
CA ASP A 14 -13.74 30.69 -9.48
C ASP A 14 -13.20 31.11 -10.85
N LEU A 15 -14.11 31.15 -11.83
CA LEU A 15 -13.84 31.59 -13.21
C LEU A 15 -14.48 32.95 -13.51
N SER A 16 -14.86 33.70 -12.47
CA SER A 16 -15.44 35.03 -12.62
C SER A 16 -14.44 36.01 -13.26
N LYS A 17 -14.98 37.05 -13.92
CA LYS A 17 -14.16 38.12 -14.50
C LYS A 17 -13.33 38.79 -13.40
N GLY A 18 -12.01 38.61 -13.46
CA GLY A 18 -11.05 39.15 -12.49
C GLY A 18 -10.30 38.08 -11.70
N ALA A 19 -10.73 36.82 -11.75
CA ALA A 19 -9.99 35.71 -11.18
C ALA A 19 -8.62 35.56 -11.86
N THR A 20 -7.57 35.47 -11.06
CA THR A 20 -6.20 35.29 -11.50
C THR A 20 -5.81 33.81 -11.46
N VAL A 21 -4.69 33.47 -12.09
CA VAL A 21 -4.09 32.13 -11.97
C VAL A 21 -3.73 31.77 -10.53
N VAL A 22 -3.49 32.77 -9.67
CA VAL A 22 -3.22 32.57 -8.24
C VAL A 22 -4.50 32.12 -7.53
N ASP A 23 -5.64 32.76 -7.84
CA ASP A 23 -6.93 32.39 -7.25
C ASP A 23 -7.32 30.95 -7.63
N MET A 24 -7.10 30.58 -8.90
CA MET A 24 -7.31 29.21 -9.37
C MET A 24 -6.40 28.20 -8.64
N ALA A 25 -5.12 28.51 -8.47
CA ALA A 25 -4.18 27.64 -7.76
C ALA A 25 -4.57 27.47 -6.27
N LEU A 26 -5.03 28.54 -5.61
CA LEU A 26 -5.51 28.49 -4.24
C LEU A 26 -6.75 27.61 -4.10
N SER A 27 -7.72 27.69 -5.02
CA SER A 27 -8.89 26.80 -5.03
C SER A 27 -8.49 25.33 -5.15
N VAL A 28 -7.53 24.99 -6.02
CA VAL A 28 -7.06 23.61 -6.18
C VAL A 28 -6.34 23.11 -4.92
N ILE A 29 -5.44 23.92 -4.35
CA ILE A 29 -4.72 23.57 -3.12
C ILE A 29 -5.71 23.33 -1.99
N LYS A 30 -6.70 24.23 -1.83
CA LYS A 30 -7.73 24.12 -0.81
C LYS A 30 -8.56 22.84 -0.98
N ALA A 31 -9.00 22.53 -2.20
CA ALA A 31 -9.74 21.31 -2.49
C ALA A 31 -8.95 20.04 -2.12
N VAL A 32 -7.66 19.98 -2.44
CA VAL A 32 -6.79 18.84 -2.07
C VAL A 32 -6.60 18.76 -0.55
N GLN A 33 -6.46 19.90 0.12
CA GLN A 33 -6.29 19.94 1.57
C GLN A 33 -7.57 19.52 2.33
N GLU A 34 -8.73 19.93 1.83
CA GLU A 34 -10.04 19.66 2.43
C GLU A 34 -10.63 18.30 2.02
N ALA A 35 -10.13 17.67 0.95
CA ALA A 35 -10.59 16.36 0.50
C ALA A 35 -10.52 15.32 1.64
N PRO A 36 -11.54 14.46 1.81
CA PRO A 36 -11.50 13.43 2.83
C PRO A 36 -10.31 12.48 2.59
N THR A 37 -9.70 12.03 3.68
CA THR A 37 -8.70 10.96 3.60
C THR A 37 -9.40 9.68 3.17
N ALA A 38 -8.88 9.03 2.13
CA ALA A 38 -9.40 7.74 1.70
C ALA A 38 -9.13 6.68 2.78
N ASP A 39 -10.13 5.84 3.07
CA ASP A 39 -9.94 4.66 3.90
C ASP A 39 -9.28 3.56 3.07
N VAL A 40 -7.96 3.48 3.18
CA VAL A 40 -7.14 2.57 2.39
C VAL A 40 -6.10 1.90 3.27
N THR A 41 -5.88 0.62 3.01
CA THR A 41 -4.82 -0.17 3.63
C THR A 41 -3.73 -0.49 2.61
N GLU A 42 -2.48 -0.54 3.05
CA GLU A 42 -1.40 -1.01 2.19
C GLU A 42 -1.59 -2.50 1.89
N VAL A 43 -1.63 -2.84 0.60
CA VAL A 43 -1.64 -4.22 0.17
C VAL A 43 -0.21 -4.69 -0.03
N VAL A 44 0.19 -5.73 0.70
CA VAL A 44 1.52 -6.34 0.60
C VAL A 44 1.38 -7.74 0.00
N ARG A 45 2.24 -8.08 -0.94
CA ARG A 45 2.30 -9.43 -1.48
C ARG A 45 2.93 -10.37 -0.46
N CYS A 46 2.49 -11.63 -0.41
CA CYS A 46 2.99 -12.62 0.54
C CYS A 46 4.52 -12.69 0.55
N LYS A 47 5.19 -12.72 -0.61
CA LYS A 47 6.67 -12.74 -0.68
C LYS A 47 7.39 -11.62 0.09
N ASP A 48 6.73 -10.47 0.22
CA ASP A 48 7.23 -9.26 0.87
C ASP A 48 6.76 -9.14 2.34
N CYS A 49 5.86 -10.04 2.77
CA CYS A 49 5.37 -10.13 4.15
C CYS A 49 6.37 -10.86 5.06
N LYS A 50 6.56 -10.37 6.29
CA LYS A 50 7.50 -10.94 7.27
C LYS A 50 7.12 -12.36 7.72
N TRP A 51 5.86 -12.72 7.58
CA TRP A 51 5.31 -14.02 7.99
C TRP A 51 5.35 -15.08 6.87
N TRP A 52 5.65 -14.69 5.63
CA TRP A 52 5.71 -15.64 4.53
C TRP A 52 6.98 -16.48 4.58
N GLU A 53 6.77 -17.78 4.38
CA GLU A 53 7.83 -18.79 4.35
C GLU A 53 7.74 -19.58 3.07
N ASN A 54 8.87 -19.62 2.35
CA ASN A 54 9.06 -20.52 1.23
C ASN A 54 9.73 -21.78 1.75
N GLY A 55 8.93 -22.78 2.12
CA GLY A 55 9.46 -24.09 2.50
C GLY A 55 10.26 -24.67 1.34
N LYS A 56 11.49 -25.14 1.60
CA LYS A 56 12.28 -25.83 0.56
C LYS A 56 11.63 -27.16 0.15
N ASP A 57 11.04 -27.84 1.14
CA ASP A 57 10.42 -29.17 0.99
C ASP A 57 8.88 -29.13 1.13
N TYR A 58 8.31 -27.94 1.33
CA TYR A 58 6.88 -27.73 1.58
C TYR A 58 6.34 -26.63 0.67
N THR A 59 5.03 -26.65 0.42
CA THR A 59 4.36 -25.54 -0.25
C THR A 59 4.52 -24.25 0.58
N PRO A 60 4.64 -23.06 -0.05
CA PRO A 60 4.83 -21.84 0.70
C PRO A 60 3.60 -21.55 1.58
N TYR A 61 3.83 -20.99 2.75
CA TYR A 61 2.79 -20.79 3.77
C TYR A 61 2.97 -19.48 4.53
N CYS A 62 1.90 -19.06 5.21
CA CYS A 62 1.89 -17.97 6.15
C CYS A 62 2.13 -18.49 7.57
N ASN A 63 3.23 -18.09 8.20
CA ASN A 63 3.59 -18.45 9.57
C ASN A 63 3.13 -17.39 10.59
N HIS A 64 1.92 -16.85 10.42
CA HIS A 64 1.34 -15.94 11.40
C HIS A 64 0.66 -16.75 12.51
N TRP A 65 0.95 -16.44 13.77
CA TRP A 65 0.40 -17.14 14.94
C TRP A 65 -1.13 -17.09 15.03
N GLY A 66 -1.77 -16.07 14.44
CA GLY A 66 -3.23 -15.95 14.35
C GLY A 66 -3.88 -16.63 13.14
N ASN A 67 -3.10 -17.14 12.18
CA ASN A 67 -3.61 -17.90 11.04
C ASN A 67 -2.47 -18.63 10.31
N MET A 68 -2.54 -19.96 10.27
CA MET A 68 -1.62 -20.78 9.47
C MET A 68 -2.28 -21.11 8.13
N MET A 69 -2.06 -20.23 7.15
CA MET A 69 -2.52 -20.45 5.78
C MET A 69 -1.47 -21.30 5.05
N THR A 70 -1.84 -22.51 4.63
CA THR A 70 -1.02 -23.34 3.73
C THR A 70 -1.28 -22.95 2.27
N ASP A 71 -0.34 -23.29 1.39
CA ASP A 71 -0.47 -23.12 -0.06
C ASP A 71 -0.63 -21.68 -0.56
N THR A 72 -0.07 -20.71 0.17
CA THR A 72 -0.02 -19.30 -0.25
C THR A 72 1.00 -19.11 -1.37
N GLN A 73 0.63 -18.44 -2.45
CA GLN A 73 1.54 -18.07 -3.53
C GLN A 73 2.32 -16.79 -3.19
N ALA A 74 3.47 -16.62 -3.84
CA ALA A 74 4.36 -15.47 -3.60
C ALA A 74 3.70 -14.12 -3.96
N ASP A 75 2.82 -14.12 -4.96
CA ASP A 75 2.10 -12.96 -5.49
C ASP A 75 0.71 -12.76 -4.87
N ASP A 76 0.24 -13.68 -4.03
CA ASP A 76 -0.98 -13.51 -3.26
C ASP A 76 -0.92 -12.24 -2.39
N TYR A 77 -2.09 -11.66 -2.16
CA TYR A 77 -2.24 -10.50 -1.29
C TYR A 77 -2.39 -10.94 0.17
N CYS A 78 -1.56 -10.39 1.04
CA CYS A 78 -1.55 -10.72 2.45
C CYS A 78 -2.48 -9.78 3.23
N SER A 79 -3.43 -10.36 4.00
CA SER A 79 -4.33 -9.61 4.88
C SER A 79 -3.62 -8.94 6.06
N TYR A 80 -2.47 -9.47 6.49
CA TYR A 80 -1.69 -8.89 7.59
C TYR A 80 -0.81 -7.72 7.15
N GLY A 81 -0.34 -7.72 5.89
CA GLY A 81 0.34 -6.57 5.31
C GLY A 81 1.70 -6.19 5.95
N GLU A 82 2.27 -6.99 6.86
CA GLU A 82 3.47 -6.60 7.59
C GLU A 82 4.75 -6.83 6.78
N ARG A 83 5.36 -5.75 6.27
CA ARG A 83 6.55 -5.83 5.41
C ARG A 83 7.77 -6.45 6.12
N LYS A 84 8.59 -7.19 5.35
CA LYS A 84 9.93 -7.60 5.77
C LYS A 84 10.82 -6.36 5.99
N MET A 85 11.45 -6.26 7.15
CA MET A 85 12.47 -5.24 7.41
C MET A 85 13.78 -5.61 6.70
N ARG A 86 14.46 -4.63 6.07
CA ARG A 86 15.83 -4.82 5.56
C ARG A 86 16.73 -5.21 6.72
N GLY A 87 17.30 -6.42 6.67
CA GLY A 87 18.11 -7.01 7.74
C GLY A 87 17.43 -8.12 8.54
N ASN A 88 16.12 -8.35 8.35
CA ASN A 88 15.41 -9.53 8.85
C ASN A 88 15.31 -10.62 7.75
N GLU A 89 16.29 -10.66 6.86
CA GLU A 89 16.47 -11.72 5.90
C GLU A 89 16.88 -12.97 6.69
N ARG A 90 15.92 -13.87 6.90
CA ARG A 90 16.24 -15.19 7.45
C ARG A 90 17.24 -15.83 6.49
N LYS A 91 18.32 -16.40 7.02
CA LYS A 91 19.43 -17.03 6.27
C LYS A 91 19.02 -18.08 5.22
N GLN A 92 17.73 -18.41 5.12
CA GLN A 92 17.16 -19.29 4.08
C GLN A 92 16.98 -18.58 2.73
N ASP A 93 16.89 -17.25 2.67
CA ASP A 93 16.73 -16.47 1.42
C ASP A 93 18.07 -16.23 0.67
N ILE A 94 19.22 -16.54 1.29
CA ILE A 94 20.57 -16.36 0.69
C ILE A 94 20.90 -17.47 -0.35
N LEU A 95 20.03 -18.46 -0.53
CA LEU A 95 20.25 -19.61 -1.41
C LEU A 95 19.39 -19.61 -2.68
N ARG A 96 19.02 -18.45 -3.22
CA ARG A 96 18.42 -18.36 -4.56
C ARG A 96 19.52 -18.27 -5.63
N PRO A 97 19.63 -19.24 -6.57
CA PRO A 97 20.40 -19.03 -7.80
C PRO A 97 19.71 -17.98 -8.67
N LEU A 98 20.52 -17.17 -9.35
CA LEU A 98 20.11 -16.22 -10.39
C LEU A 98 19.42 -16.91 -11.57
#